data_AF-A0A7C3J8Z2-F1
#
_entry.id   AF-A0A7C3J8Z2-F1
#
_cell.length_a   1.000
_cell.length_b   1.000
_cell.length_c   1.000
_cell.angle_alpha   90.00
_cell.angle_beta   90.00
_cell.angle_gamma   90.00
#
_symmetry.space_group_name_H-M   'P 1'
#
loop_
_entity.id
_entity.type
_entity.pdbx_description
1 polymer ?
#
loop_
_entity_poly.entity_id
_entity_poly.type
_entity_poly.pdbx_seq_one_letter_code
_entity_poly.pdbx_strand_id
1 'polypeptide(L)'
;MSEPLDQAITAIKTGDRDTGRLLLTRLTEAEPANEKAWLWLTQTTDSPTDRIIYLQHVLEINPNNVVAQQGLARLLAGETTRPTQIPVGAWQVEPPPNQFRLAVLIFLALGLPGCIVLGIAGYLLSYAFNYDLSQWLQYVR
;
A
#
# COMPACT_ATOMS: atom_id res chain seq x y z
N MET A 1 -23.02 -4.90 27.34
CA MET A 1 -22.30 -5.34 26.13
C MET A 1 -22.37 -4.20 25.15
N SER A 2 -21.24 -3.64 24.71
CA SER A 2 -21.21 -2.58 23.69
C SER A 2 -21.68 -3.15 22.35
N GLU A 3 -22.48 -2.38 21.60
CA GLU A 3 -22.98 -2.78 20.29
C GLU A 3 -21.80 -3.10 19.34
N PRO A 4 -21.86 -4.13 18.48
CA PRO A 4 -20.78 -4.45 17.54
C PRO A 4 -20.32 -3.24 16.70
N LEU A 5 -21.23 -2.33 16.37
CA LEU A 5 -20.92 -1.05 15.71
C LEU A 5 -19.98 -0.17 16.56
N ASP A 6 -20.27 0.01 17.85
CA ASP A 6 -19.47 0.86 18.74
C ASP A 6 -18.03 0.31 18.92
N GLN A 7 -17.89 -1.01 18.98
CA GLN A 7 -16.59 -1.68 19.07
C GLN A 7 -15.77 -1.41 17.82
N ALA A 8 -16.39 -1.51 16.64
CA ALA A 8 -15.73 -1.23 15.38
C ALA A 8 -15.30 0.24 15.26
N ILE A 9 -16.20 1.17 15.63
CA ILE A 9 -15.91 2.61 15.65
C ILE A 9 -14.73 2.91 16.58
N THR A 10 -14.70 2.28 17.76
CA THR A 10 -13.61 2.44 18.72
C THR A 10 -12.29 1.96 18.12
N ALA A 11 -12.27 0.77 17.51
CA ALA A 11 -11.07 0.23 16.84
C ALA A 11 -10.53 1.18 15.76
N ILE A 12 -11.41 1.72 14.91
CA ILE A 12 -11.03 2.69 13.87
C ILE A 12 -10.44 3.96 14.49
N LYS A 13 -11.08 4.49 15.55
CA LYS A 13 -10.62 5.69 16.25
C LYS A 13 -9.28 5.50 16.94
N THR A 14 -8.99 4.29 17.43
CA THR A 14 -7.69 3.94 18.04
C THR A 14 -6.61 3.62 17.01
N GLY A 15 -6.93 3.66 15.71
CA GLY A 15 -5.99 3.41 14.60
C GLY A 15 -5.98 1.97 14.10
N ASP A 16 -6.71 1.06 14.75
CA ASP A 16 -6.86 -0.33 14.31
C ASP A 16 -7.98 -0.44 13.25
N ARG A 17 -7.66 0.02 12.04
CA ARG A 17 -8.59 0.00 10.91
C ARG A 17 -8.91 -1.42 10.44
N ASP A 18 -8.00 -2.37 10.63
CA ASP A 18 -8.18 -3.76 10.20
C ASP A 18 -9.24 -4.47 11.04
N THR A 19 -9.14 -4.36 12.36
CA THR A 19 -10.18 -4.87 13.27
C THR A 19 -11.50 -4.16 13.03
N GLY A 20 -11.48 -2.83 12.88
CA GLY A 20 -12.66 -2.04 12.56
C GLY A 20 -13.36 -2.52 11.29
N ARG A 21 -12.59 -2.72 10.21
CA ARG A 21 -13.10 -3.25 8.93
C ARG A 21 -13.72 -4.63 9.10
N LEU A 22 -13.02 -5.55 9.76
CA LEU A 22 -13.52 -6.92 9.96
C LEU A 22 -14.86 -6.92 10.72
N LEU A 23 -14.97 -6.13 11.77
CA LEU A 23 -16.20 -6.02 12.56
C LEU A 23 -17.35 -5.41 11.75
N LEU A 24 -17.07 -4.35 10.98
CA LEU A 24 -18.08 -3.72 10.14
C LEU A 24 -18.52 -4.62 8.99
N THR A 25 -17.60 -5.36 8.35
CA THR A 25 -17.96 -6.31 7.30
C THR A 25 -18.90 -7.39 7.82
N ARG A 26 -18.61 -7.97 8.99
CA ARG A 26 -19.51 -8.94 9.64
C ARG A 26 -20.86 -8.30 9.99
N LEU A 27 -20.85 -7.05 10.43
CA LEU A 27 -22.08 -6.32 10.74
C LEU A 27 -22.91 -6.08 9.47
N THR A 28 -22.29 -5.74 8.34
CA THR A 28 -22.99 -5.58 7.06
C THR A 28 -23.46 -6.91 6.47
N GLU A 29 -22.78 -8.02 6.75
CA GLU A 29 -23.24 -9.36 6.37
C GLU A 29 -24.47 -9.80 7.19
N ALA A 30 -24.49 -9.48 8.49
CA ALA A 30 -25.61 -9.78 9.37
C ALA A 30 -26.80 -8.82 9.17
N GLU A 31 -26.50 -7.54 8.95
CA GLU A 31 -27.47 -6.45 8.79
C GLU A 31 -27.14 -5.63 7.53
N PRO A 32 -27.51 -6.12 6.33
CA PRO A 32 -27.21 -5.44 5.07
C PRO A 32 -27.85 -4.04 4.96
N ALA A 33 -28.93 -3.79 5.69
CA ALA A 33 -29.61 -2.49 5.75
C ALA A 33 -28.99 -1.49 6.74
N ASN A 34 -27.88 -1.84 7.40
CA ASN A 34 -27.24 -0.97 8.38
C ASN A 34 -26.40 0.13 7.69
N GLU A 35 -27.06 1.22 7.32
CA GLU A 35 -26.49 2.42 6.71
C GLU A 35 -25.20 2.91 7.40
N LYS A 36 -25.20 2.92 8.74
CA LYS A 36 -24.05 3.41 9.53
C LYS A 36 -22.84 2.50 9.38
N ALA A 37 -23.04 1.18 9.33
CA ALA A 37 -21.96 0.22 9.17
C ALA A 37 -21.26 0.42 7.81
N TRP A 38 -22.03 0.56 6.73
CA TRP A 38 -21.52 0.88 5.39
C TRP A 38 -20.79 2.22 5.35
N LEU A 39 -21.32 3.24 6.01
CA LEU A 39 -20.69 4.55 6.08
C LEU A 39 -19.34 4.50 6.82
N TRP A 40 -19.21 3.70 7.88
CA TRP A 40 -17.93 3.55 8.57
C TRP A 40 -16.91 2.72 7.77
N LEU A 41 -17.36 1.78 6.92
CA LEU A 41 -16.46 1.04 6.03
C LEU A 41 -15.68 1.97 5.08
N THR A 42 -16.27 3.10 4.68
CA THR A 42 -15.59 4.11 3.83
C THR A 42 -14.34 4.70 4.48
N GLN A 43 -14.19 4.59 5.80
CA GLN A 43 -13.05 5.09 6.57
C GLN A 43 -11.96 4.05 6.78
N THR A 44 -12.25 2.78 6.44
CA THR A 44 -11.31 1.66 6.60
C THR A 44 -10.57 1.27 5.33
N THR A 45 -10.94 1.86 4.20
CA THR A 45 -10.31 1.61 2.89
C THR A 45 -9.69 2.90 2.36
N ASP A 46 -8.51 2.76 1.77
CA ASP A 46 -7.82 3.83 1.05
C ASP A 46 -8.12 3.78 -0.46
N SER A 47 -8.78 2.71 -0.95
CA SER A 47 -9.17 2.53 -2.35
C SER A 47 -10.35 3.44 -2.70
N PRO A 48 -10.22 4.39 -3.65
CA PRO A 48 -11.32 5.26 -4.05
C PRO A 48 -12.49 4.45 -4.63
N THR A 49 -12.21 3.38 -5.37
CA THR A 49 -13.21 2.47 -5.93
C THR A 49 -14.05 1.81 -4.85
N ASP A 50 -13.41 1.28 -3.80
CA ASP A 50 -14.13 0.63 -2.69
C ASP A 50 -14.97 1.66 -1.91
N ARG A 51 -14.44 2.87 -1.71
CA ARG A 51 -15.20 3.95 -1.07
C ARG A 51 -16.45 4.30 -1.87
N ILE A 52 -16.35 4.34 -3.21
CA ILE A 52 -17.50 4.57 -4.08
C ILE A 52 -18.55 3.47 -3.88
N ILE A 53 -18.15 2.20 -3.88
CA ILE A 53 -19.06 1.06 -3.70
C ILE A 53 -19.79 1.15 -2.35
N TYR A 54 -19.06 1.40 -1.26
CA TYR A 54 -19.68 1.53 0.06
C TYR A 54 -20.64 2.73 0.14
N LEU A 55 -20.28 3.87 -0.45
CA LEU A 55 -21.16 5.05 -0.50
C LEU A 55 -22.41 4.80 -1.34
N GLN A 56 -22.30 4.03 -2.44
CA GLN A 56 -23.45 3.63 -3.25
C GLN A 56 -24.41 2.76 -2.43
N HIS A 57 -23.92 1.77 -1.69
CA HIS A 57 -24.76 0.97 -0.80
C HIS A 57 -25.47 1.81 0.27
N VAL A 58 -24.78 2.81 0.85
CA VAL A 58 -25.43 3.75 1.78
C VAL A 58 -26.60 4.48 1.12
N LEU A 59 -26.44 4.90 -0.14
CA LEU A 59 -27.50 5.59 -0.89
C LEU A 59 -28.62 4.67 -1.38
N GLU A 60 -28.33 3.39 -1.62
CA GLU A 60 -29.35 2.37 -1.89
C GLU A 60 -30.26 2.15 -0.68
N ILE A 61 -29.69 2.16 0.52
CA ILE A 61 -30.43 2.02 1.79
C ILE A 61 -31.16 3.33 2.14
N ASN A 62 -30.45 4.45 2.07
CA ASN A 62 -30.97 5.77 2.38
C ASN A 62 -30.55 6.80 1.31
N PRO A 63 -31.40 7.03 0.29
CA PRO A 63 -31.07 7.96 -0.80
C PRO A 63 -30.94 9.40 -0.33
N ASN A 64 -31.47 9.74 0.86
CA ASN A 64 -31.41 11.08 1.44
C ASN A 64 -30.18 11.29 2.33
N ASN A 65 -29.24 10.33 2.38
CA ASN A 65 -28.01 10.51 3.16
C ASN A 65 -27.09 11.55 2.50
N VAL A 66 -27.14 12.76 3.06
CA VAL A 66 -26.34 13.91 2.61
C VAL A 66 -24.83 13.63 2.69
N VAL A 67 -24.36 12.89 3.70
CA VAL A 67 -22.94 12.57 3.86
C VAL A 67 -22.46 11.67 2.72
N ALA A 68 -23.26 10.67 2.36
CA ALA A 68 -22.93 9.75 1.27
C ALA A 68 -22.99 10.43 -0.11
N GLN A 69 -24.01 11.27 -0.35
CA GLN A 69 -24.12 12.06 -1.57
C GLN A 69 -22.90 12.98 -1.75
N GLN A 70 -22.50 13.70 -0.69
CA GLN A 70 -21.33 14.58 -0.73
C GLN A 70 -20.02 13.80 -0.90
N GLY A 71 -19.89 12.66 -0.23
CA GLY A 71 -18.72 11.79 -0.37
C GLY A 71 -18.54 11.30 -1.80
N LEU A 72 -19.62 10.83 -2.42
CA LEU A 72 -19.61 10.33 -3.79
C LEU A 72 -19.30 11.46 -4.78
N ALA A 73 -19.95 12.62 -4.63
CA ALA A 73 -19.71 13.78 -5.49
C ALA A 73 -18.23 14.22 -5.47
N ARG A 74 -17.58 14.19 -4.30
CA ARG A 74 -16.15 14.54 -4.16
C ARG A 74 -15.23 13.55 -4.88
N LEU A 75 -15.52 12.25 -4.77
CA LEU A 75 -14.72 11.20 -5.41
C LEU A 75 -14.83 11.29 -6.94
N LEU A 76 -16.05 11.44 -7.46
CA LEU A 76 -16.29 11.57 -8.90
C LEU A 76 -15.70 12.86 -9.49
N ALA A 77 -15.80 13.98 -8.77
CA ALA A 77 -15.18 15.23 -9.19
C ALA A 77 -13.64 15.11 -9.27
N GLY A 78 -13.01 14.37 -8.35
CA GLY A 78 -11.58 14.08 -8.38
C GLY A 78 -11.17 13.16 -9.53
N GLU A 79 -11.99 12.15 -9.86
CA GLU A 79 -11.77 11.27 -11.03
C GLU A 79 -11.84 12.03 -12.35
N THR A 80 -12.67 13.07 -12.44
CA THR A 80 -12.82 13.89 -13.67
C THR A 80 -11.54 14.67 -14.02
N THR A 81 -10.63 14.87 -13.05
CA THR A 81 -9.32 15.53 -13.27
C THR A 81 -8.16 14.56 -13.53
N ARG A 82 -8.38 13.25 -13.44
CA ARG A 82 -7.41 12.28 -13.98
C ARG A 82 -7.74 12.13 -15.47
N PRO A 83 -6.89 12.60 -16.39
CA PRO A 83 -7.08 12.27 -17.80
C PRO A 83 -7.14 10.75 -17.87
N THR A 84 -8.26 10.27 -18.38
CA THR A 84 -8.53 8.89 -18.71
C THR A 84 -7.34 8.34 -19.50
N GLN A 85 -6.35 7.77 -18.81
CA GLN A 85 -5.40 6.88 -19.43
C GLN A 85 -6.15 5.57 -19.66
N ILE A 86 -6.92 5.52 -20.74
CA ILE A 86 -7.19 4.26 -21.42
C ILE A 86 -5.94 4.00 -22.26
N PRO A 87 -5.01 3.11 -21.85
CA PRO A 87 -4.17 2.46 -22.83
C PRO A 87 -5.10 1.63 -23.70
N VAL A 88 -5.43 2.13 -24.88
CA VAL A 88 -6.00 1.33 -25.97
C VAL A 88 -4.95 0.25 -26.29
N GLY A 89 -5.03 -0.90 -25.61
CA GLY A 89 -4.08 -2.00 -25.80
C GLY A 89 -3.80 -2.94 -24.62
N ALA A 90 -4.46 -2.84 -23.46
CA ALA A 90 -4.14 -3.70 -22.30
C ALA A 90 -5.28 -4.67 -21.91
N TRP A 91 -5.59 -5.63 -22.77
CA TRP A 91 -6.18 -6.91 -22.32
C TRP A 91 -5.10 -7.84 -21.76
N GLN A 92 -4.32 -7.34 -20.81
CA GLN A 92 -3.45 -8.15 -19.96
C GLN A 92 -3.83 -7.85 -18.51
N VAL A 93 -4.84 -8.55 -18.02
CA VAL A 93 -5.04 -8.73 -16.58
C VAL A 93 -4.68 -10.18 -16.29
N GLU A 94 -3.41 -10.46 -15.99
CA GLU A 94 -3.13 -11.56 -15.07
C GLU A 94 -3.23 -10.97 -13.65
N PRO A 95 -4.14 -11.48 -12.80
CA PRO A 95 -4.20 -11.07 -11.41
C PRO A 95 -2.89 -11.53 -10.73
N PRO A 96 -2.14 -10.65 -10.04
CA PRO A 96 -1.03 -11.11 -9.23
C PRO A 96 -1.59 -12.05 -8.15
N PRO A 97 -1.00 -13.25 -7.96
CA PRO A 97 -1.38 -14.11 -6.85
C PRO A 97 -1.23 -13.30 -5.56
N ASN A 98 -2.24 -13.38 -4.72
CA ASN A 98 -2.32 -12.88 -3.35
C ASN A 98 -1.08 -13.26 -2.50
N GLN A 99 -0.02 -12.46 -2.55
CA GLN A 99 1.22 -12.65 -1.79
C GLN A 99 1.21 -12.02 -0.39
N PHE A 100 0.04 -11.69 0.16
CA PHE A 100 -0.02 -11.37 1.58
C PHE A 100 0.43 -12.61 2.36
N ARG A 101 1.69 -12.66 2.82
CA ARG A 101 2.06 -13.00 4.22
C ARG A 101 3.52 -13.32 4.57
N LEU A 102 4.56 -13.25 3.71
CA LEU A 102 5.90 -13.71 4.17
C LEU A 102 7.18 -12.95 3.74
N ALA A 103 7.13 -11.89 2.93
CA ALA A 103 8.34 -11.16 2.53
C ALA A 103 8.74 -9.97 3.43
N VAL A 104 8.16 -9.85 4.63
CA VAL A 104 8.54 -8.84 5.64
C VAL A 104 9.46 -9.41 6.73
N LEU A 105 9.79 -10.71 6.71
CA LEU A 105 10.51 -11.32 7.83
C LEU A 105 12.01 -11.60 7.66
N ILE A 106 12.65 -11.37 6.52
CA ILE A 106 14.05 -11.81 6.36
C ILE A 106 14.81 -10.82 5.47
N PHE A 107 15.64 -9.94 6.05
CA PHE A 107 16.98 -9.52 5.54
C PHE A 107 17.60 -8.21 6.09
N LEU A 108 17.14 -7.62 7.19
CA LEU A 108 17.93 -6.55 7.89
C LEU A 108 18.21 -6.84 9.37
N ALA A 109 18.37 -8.12 9.70
CA ALA A 109 18.79 -8.58 11.03
C ALA A 109 20.06 -9.44 11.02
N LEU A 110 20.86 -9.45 9.93
CA LEU A 110 22.18 -10.10 9.92
C LEU A 110 23.21 -9.28 9.12
N GLY A 111 23.89 -8.39 9.83
CA GLY A 111 25.32 -8.15 9.66
C GLY A 111 25.80 -7.36 8.43
N LEU A 112 26.16 -6.10 8.67
CA LEU A 112 27.42 -5.54 8.16
C LEU A 112 28.52 -6.62 8.28
N PRO A 113 29.00 -7.22 7.17
CA PRO A 113 30.35 -6.87 6.69
C PRO A 113 30.53 -7.03 5.16
N GLY A 114 29.50 -6.86 4.34
CA GLY A 114 29.62 -6.98 2.88
C GLY A 114 30.28 -5.78 2.17
N CYS A 115 30.25 -4.60 2.78
CA CYS A 115 30.76 -3.36 2.16
C CYS A 115 32.28 -3.14 2.29
N ILE A 116 32.99 -3.92 3.11
CA ILE A 116 34.44 -3.72 3.34
C ILE A 116 35.32 -4.53 2.36
N VAL A 117 34.77 -5.58 1.72
CA VAL A 117 35.57 -6.47 0.85
C VAL A 117 35.76 -5.89 -0.57
N LEU A 118 34.82 -5.10 -1.09
CA LEU A 118 34.96 -4.46 -2.42
C LEU A 118 35.88 -3.23 -2.41
N GLY A 119 36.01 -2.55 -1.27
CA GLY A 119 36.91 -1.40 -1.12
C GLY A 119 38.39 -1.80 -1.12
N ILE A 120 38.73 -2.92 -0.49
CA ILE A 120 40.13 -3.38 -0.38
C ILE A 120 40.62 -3.95 -1.73
N ALA A 121 39.76 -4.63 -2.51
CA ALA A 121 40.12 -5.13 -3.84
C ALA A 121 40.38 -3.99 -4.85
N GLY A 122 39.58 -2.91 -4.80
CA GLY A 122 39.83 -1.71 -5.61
C GLY A 122 41.08 -0.94 -5.17
N TYR A 123 41.31 -0.84 -3.86
CA TYR A 123 42.49 -0.18 -3.30
C TYR A 123 43.79 -0.93 -3.63
N LEU A 124 43.78 -2.27 -3.60
CA LEU A 124 44.95 -3.09 -3.96
C LEU A 124 45.21 -3.12 -5.48
N LEU A 125 44.18 -3.04 -6.32
CA LEU A 125 44.34 -2.95 -7.78
C LEU A 125 44.93 -1.60 -8.20
N SER A 126 44.56 -0.51 -7.51
CA SER A 126 45.19 0.81 -7.70
C SER A 126 46.63 0.86 -7.19
N TYR A 127 46.96 0.10 -6.15
CA TYR A 127 48.33 0.00 -5.63
C TYR A 127 49.24 -0.83 -6.56
N ALA A 128 48.73 -1.93 -7.12
CA ALA A 128 49.49 -2.80 -8.01
C ALA A 128 49.91 -2.12 -9.33
N PHE A 129 49.06 -1.23 -9.89
CA PHE A 129 49.35 -0.52 -11.14
C PHE A 129 50.41 0.58 -10.99
N ASN A 130 50.61 1.10 -9.78
CA ASN A 130 51.53 2.20 -9.53
C ASN A 130 52.98 1.74 -9.25
N TYR A 131 53.19 0.46 -8.89
CA TYR A 131 54.54 -0.10 -8.68
C TYR A 131 55.24 -0.55 -9.96
N ASP A 132 54.50 -1.06 -10.95
CA ASP A 132 55.08 -1.65 -12.17
C ASP A 132 55.82 -0.63 -13.05
N LEU A 133 55.38 0.64 -13.05
CA LEU A 133 56.04 1.70 -13.82
C LEU A 133 57.43 2.09 -13.25
N SER A 134 57.65 1.85 -11.95
CA SER A 134 58.92 2.19 -11.28
C SER A 134 60.03 1.16 -11.55
N GLN A 135 59.69 -0.11 -11.77
CA GLN A 135 60.61 -1.19 -12.12
C GLN A 135 61.02 -1.13 -13.60
N TRP A 136 60.10 -0.80 -14.51
CA TRP A 136 60.39 -0.71 -15.94
C TRP A 136 61.41 0.39 -16.30
N LEU A 137 61.41 1.51 -15.58
CA LEU A 137 62.37 2.60 -15.81
C LEU A 137 63.81 2.30 -15.35
N GLN A 138 64.04 1.28 -14.51
CA GLN A 138 65.38 0.81 -14.17
C GLN A 138 65.91 -0.26 -15.13
N TYR A 139 65.05 -0.90 -15.93
CA TYR A 139 65.45 -1.90 -16.93
C TYR A 139 65.70 -1.31 -18.33
N VAL A 140 65.28 -0.06 -18.57
CA VAL A 140 65.37 0.64 -19.88
C VAL A 140 66.51 1.68 -19.92
N ARG A 141 67.47 1.64 -18.98
CA ARG A 141 68.71 2.42 -19.03
C ARG A 141 69.94 1.54 -19.15
#